data_AF-A0A7Y0KHJ0-F1
#
_entry.id   AF-A0A7Y0KHJ0-F1
#
_cell.length_a   1.000
_cell.length_b   1.000
_cell.length_c   1.000
_cell.angle_alpha   90.00
_cell.angle_beta   90.00
_cell.angle_gamma   90.00
#
_symmetry.space_group_name_H-M   'P 1'
#
loop_
_entity.id
_entity.type
_entity.pdbx_description
1 polymer ?
#
loop_
_entity_poly.entity_id
_entity_poly.type
_entity_poly.pdbx_seq_one_letter_code
_entity_poly.pdbx_strand_id
1 'polypeptide(L)'
;MPTAQDHRLVAALRAAARELTGHRSIHDLEQTLGQIVASAVETIPGVDAGSISITEHGRIETRHPTRQSVRKLDETQSELDEGPCITAIEDPPDDGMVVAHDLTGADAGRWPRYAPIVVGVGFQALTSIQLSTDGGMHGALNLYSEAPNALDEHALTLAGLFGLQAALLLYGTEQARHLQRAVDSRDLIGRAKGILMERFKVDDHGAFRMLVKSSQDTNIKVTDVAQWLNDNVTSSAHQRTHPPGTF
;
A
#
# COMPACT_ATOMS: atom_id res chain seq x y z
N MET A 1 -10.41 36.59 -2.53
CA MET A 1 -10.03 36.26 -1.14
C MET A 1 -10.26 34.77 -0.97
N PRO A 2 -9.29 33.98 -0.49
CA PRO A 2 -9.50 32.55 -0.29
C PRO A 2 -10.63 32.34 0.73
N THR A 3 -11.55 31.44 0.43
CA THR A 3 -12.70 31.14 1.28
C THR A 3 -12.27 30.42 2.56
N ALA A 4 -13.15 30.31 3.56
CA ALA A 4 -12.88 29.52 4.77
C ALA A 4 -12.62 28.04 4.45
N GLN A 5 -13.19 27.55 3.35
CA GLN A 5 -13.00 26.20 2.83
C GLN A 5 -11.62 26.02 2.20
N ASP A 6 -11.14 27.01 1.44
CA ASP A 6 -9.78 27.02 0.88
C ASP A 6 -8.71 27.01 1.99
N HIS A 7 -8.95 27.75 3.08
CA HIS A 7 -8.03 27.76 4.23
C HIS A 7 -8.00 26.42 4.98
N ARG A 8 -9.14 25.72 5.09
CA ARG A 8 -9.20 24.36 5.68
C ARG A 8 -8.46 23.35 4.82
N LEU A 9 -8.65 23.39 3.50
CA LEU A 9 -7.91 22.55 2.56
C LEU A 9 -6.41 22.78 2.67
N VAL A 10 -5.96 24.03 2.61
CA VAL A 10 -4.54 24.36 2.75
C VAL A 10 -3.99 23.91 4.11
N ALA A 11 -4.77 24.01 5.19
CA ALA A 11 -4.37 23.53 6.50
C ALA A 11 -4.24 22.00 6.55
N ALA A 12 -5.20 21.25 5.99
CA ALA A 12 -5.16 19.79 5.86
C ALA A 12 -3.96 19.35 5.00
N LEU A 13 -3.77 20.00 3.85
CA LEU A 13 -2.64 19.74 2.95
C LEU A 13 -1.28 19.94 3.65
N ARG A 14 -1.15 21.02 4.43
CA ARG A 14 0.07 21.33 5.19
C ARG A 14 0.27 20.46 6.43
N ALA A 15 -0.81 19.96 7.05
CA ALA A 15 -0.71 19.00 8.14
C ALA A 15 -0.16 17.68 7.62
N ALA A 16 -0.77 17.14 6.57
CA ALA A 16 -0.33 15.91 5.91
C ALA A 16 1.10 16.03 5.33
N ALA A 17 1.48 17.15 4.72
CA ALA A 17 2.85 17.37 4.22
C ALA A 17 3.91 17.41 5.35
N ARG A 18 3.55 17.90 6.54
CA ARG A 18 4.44 17.87 7.71
C ARG A 18 4.56 16.47 8.29
N GLU A 19 3.49 15.70 8.30
CA GLU A 19 3.56 14.30 8.71
C GLU A 19 4.41 13.50 7.74
N LEU A 20 4.20 13.64 6.43
CA LEU A 20 5.00 13.06 5.33
C LEU A 20 6.53 13.19 5.49
N THR A 21 7.00 14.26 6.12
CA THR A 21 8.43 14.53 6.34
C THR A 21 8.94 14.04 7.70
N GLY A 22 8.03 13.56 8.55
CA GLY A 22 8.30 13.10 9.91
C GLY A 22 8.26 11.59 10.12
N HIS A 23 7.78 10.80 9.16
CA HIS A 23 7.60 9.34 9.31
C HIS A 23 8.93 8.63 9.61
N ARG A 24 8.99 7.99 10.79
CA ARG A 24 10.10 7.12 11.21
C ARG A 24 9.67 5.64 11.36
N SER A 25 8.39 5.31 11.16
CA SER A 25 7.87 3.93 11.31
C SER A 25 6.61 3.64 10.45
N ILE A 26 6.30 2.35 10.25
CA ILE A 26 5.07 1.87 9.56
C ILE A 26 3.80 2.25 10.32
N HIS A 27 3.86 2.29 11.66
CA HIS A 27 2.72 2.67 12.49
C HIS A 27 2.29 4.13 12.23
N ASP A 28 3.26 5.02 12.02
CA ASP A 28 2.98 6.42 11.69
C ASP A 28 2.31 6.56 10.32
N LEU A 29 2.62 5.68 9.36
CA LEU A 29 2.01 5.69 8.03
C LEU A 29 0.52 5.33 8.09
N GLU A 30 0.19 4.19 8.70
CA GLU A 30 -1.19 3.73 8.84
C GLU A 30 -2.05 4.75 9.60
N GLN A 31 -1.47 5.42 10.61
CA GLN A 31 -2.16 6.50 11.30
C GLN A 31 -2.43 7.70 10.38
N THR A 32 -1.43 8.17 9.61
CA THR A 32 -1.62 9.29 8.68
C THR A 32 -2.60 8.94 7.54
N LEU A 33 -2.56 7.72 7.00
CA LEU A 33 -3.53 7.28 5.99
C LEU A 33 -4.96 7.29 6.55
N GLY A 34 -5.16 6.79 7.79
CA GLY A 34 -6.45 6.88 8.45
C GLY A 34 -6.93 8.32 8.66
N GLN A 35 -6.02 9.24 9.00
CA GLN A 35 -6.35 10.66 9.13
C GLN A 35 -6.69 11.32 7.79
N ILE A 36 -6.06 10.91 6.68
CA ILE A 36 -6.41 11.38 5.34
C ILE A 36 -7.85 10.98 5.00
N VAL A 37 -8.22 9.72 5.22
CA VAL A 37 -9.59 9.25 4.96
C VAL A 37 -10.60 10.01 5.81
N ALA A 38 -10.34 10.15 7.12
CA ALA A 38 -11.21 10.90 8.01
C ALA A 38 -11.35 12.37 7.59
N SER A 39 -10.24 13.02 7.23
CA SER A 39 -10.23 14.42 6.78
C SER A 39 -10.96 14.61 5.46
N ALA A 40 -10.85 13.65 4.54
CA ALA A 40 -11.58 13.67 3.28
C ALA A 40 -13.10 13.63 3.53
N VAL A 41 -13.57 12.72 4.39
CA VAL A 41 -15.00 12.64 4.78
C VAL A 41 -15.47 13.90 5.50
N GLU A 42 -14.64 14.52 6.36
CA GLU A 42 -15.02 15.75 7.06
C GLU A 42 -15.00 17.01 6.20
N THR A 43 -14.16 17.04 5.16
CA THR A 43 -13.87 18.27 4.40
C THR A 43 -14.63 18.35 3.08
N ILE A 44 -14.86 17.20 2.42
CA ILE A 44 -15.47 17.15 1.09
C ILE A 44 -16.99 17.17 1.23
N PRO A 45 -17.69 18.21 0.75
CA PRO A 45 -19.14 18.24 0.77
C PRO A 45 -19.72 17.05 0.01
N GLY A 46 -20.73 16.41 0.59
CA GLY A 46 -21.44 15.29 -0.03
C GLY A 46 -20.78 13.93 0.17
N VAL A 47 -19.62 13.83 0.83
CA VAL A 47 -19.01 12.54 1.21
C VAL A 47 -19.47 12.13 2.60
N ASP A 48 -19.98 10.91 2.73
CA ASP A 48 -20.58 10.38 3.95
C ASP A 48 -19.74 9.26 4.61
N ALA A 49 -18.92 8.59 3.80
CA ALA A 49 -17.98 7.58 4.27
C ALA A 49 -16.79 7.41 3.30
N GLY A 50 -15.73 6.75 3.76
CA GLY A 50 -14.60 6.45 2.90
C GLY A 50 -13.70 5.36 3.45
N SER A 51 -12.77 4.91 2.61
CA SER A 51 -11.75 3.89 2.91
C SER A 51 -10.57 4.03 1.95
N ILE A 52 -9.48 3.32 2.27
CA ILE A 52 -8.41 3.03 1.30
C ILE A 52 -8.44 1.53 1.02
N SER A 53 -8.39 1.15 -0.25
CA SER A 53 -8.22 -0.23 -0.69
C SER A 53 -6.80 -0.41 -1.23
N ILE A 54 -6.16 -1.52 -0.87
CA ILE A 54 -4.83 -1.90 -1.37
C ILE A 54 -4.87 -3.33 -1.86
N THR A 55 -4.25 -3.61 -3.00
CA THR A 55 -4.09 -4.98 -3.49
C THR A 55 -2.88 -5.64 -2.82
N GLU A 56 -3.13 -6.65 -2.00
CA GLU A 56 -2.09 -7.52 -1.43
C GLU A 56 -2.31 -8.96 -1.88
N HIS A 57 -1.27 -9.60 -2.44
CA HIS A 57 -1.32 -10.99 -2.90
C HIS A 57 -2.47 -11.30 -3.88
N GLY A 58 -2.86 -10.32 -4.71
CA GLY A 58 -3.96 -10.45 -5.67
C GLY A 58 -5.36 -10.36 -5.06
N ARG A 59 -5.50 -9.84 -3.83
CA ARG A 59 -6.79 -9.54 -3.20
C ARG A 59 -6.83 -8.10 -2.73
N ILE A 60 -8.00 -7.46 -2.80
CA ILE A 60 -8.20 -6.15 -2.18
C ILE A 60 -8.32 -6.31 -0.67
N GLU A 61 -7.52 -5.53 0.05
CA GLU A 61 -7.63 -5.33 1.49
C GLU A 61 -8.14 -3.91 1.78
N THR A 62 -9.21 -3.81 2.55
CA THR A 62 -9.75 -2.52 3.00
C THR A 62 -9.06 -2.02 4.26
N ARG A 63 -8.49 -0.82 4.16
CA ARG A 63 -7.86 -0.04 5.23
C ARG A 63 -8.69 1.19 5.59
N HIS A 64 -8.64 1.52 6.87
CA HIS A 64 -9.28 2.71 7.47
C HIS A 64 -10.72 3.02 7.04
N PRO A 65 -11.65 2.03 7.00
CA PRO A 65 -13.03 2.32 6.66
C PRO A 65 -13.66 3.18 7.77
N THR A 66 -14.26 4.31 7.40
CA THR A 66 -14.93 5.20 8.38
C THR A 66 -16.27 4.66 8.86
N ARG A 67 -16.86 3.71 8.11
CA ARG A 67 -18.07 2.97 8.51
C ARG A 67 -17.87 1.48 8.27
N GLN A 68 -18.47 0.65 9.12
CA GLN A 68 -18.38 -0.81 8.99
C GLN A 68 -18.98 -1.32 7.67
N SER A 69 -20.02 -0.65 7.15
CA SER A 69 -20.63 -0.96 5.86
C SER A 69 -19.64 -0.86 4.69
N VAL A 70 -18.75 0.13 4.71
CA VAL A 70 -17.76 0.36 3.64
C VAL A 70 -16.82 -0.83 3.47
N ARG A 71 -16.34 -1.43 4.57
CA ARG A 71 -15.51 -2.64 4.51
C ARG A 71 -16.17 -3.75 3.70
N LYS A 72 -17.45 -4.00 3.97
CA LYS A 72 -18.20 -5.05 3.28
C LYS A 72 -18.42 -4.72 1.80
N LEU A 73 -18.62 -3.44 1.46
CA LEU A 73 -18.78 -3.01 0.08
C LEU A 73 -17.48 -3.18 -0.72
N ASP A 74 -16.34 -2.80 -0.15
CA ASP A 74 -15.02 -2.99 -0.76
C ASP A 74 -14.70 -4.48 -0.97
N GLU A 75 -14.97 -5.34 0.02
CA GLU A 75 -14.86 -6.80 -0.12
C GLU A 75 -15.75 -7.33 -1.25
N THR A 76 -16.98 -6.82 -1.37
CA THR A 76 -17.92 -7.21 -2.43
C THR A 76 -17.39 -6.87 -3.82
N GLN A 77 -16.72 -5.72 -4.01
CA GLN A 77 -16.11 -5.39 -5.30
C GLN A 77 -15.08 -6.44 -5.72
N SER A 78 -14.25 -6.89 -4.77
CA SER A 78 -13.25 -7.93 -5.01
C SER A 78 -13.88 -9.31 -5.27
N GLU A 79 -15.00 -9.63 -4.64
CA GLU A 79 -15.71 -10.91 -4.86
C GLU A 79 -16.43 -10.95 -6.21
N LEU A 80 -16.98 -9.82 -6.64
CA LEU A 80 -17.71 -9.72 -7.90
C LEU A 80 -16.79 -9.47 -9.10
N ASP A 81 -15.56 -9.03 -8.85
CA ASP A 81 -14.64 -8.47 -9.84
C ASP A 81 -15.27 -7.27 -10.57
N GLU A 82 -15.96 -6.42 -9.81
CA GLU A 82 -16.84 -5.40 -10.35
C GLU A 82 -17.01 -4.24 -9.36
N GLY A 83 -16.75 -3.01 -9.83
CA GLY A 83 -17.04 -1.79 -9.09
C GLY A 83 -16.02 -0.68 -9.34
N PRO A 84 -16.32 0.58 -8.95
CA PRO A 84 -15.43 1.71 -9.16
C PRO A 84 -14.00 1.52 -8.63
N CYS A 85 -13.83 0.83 -7.50
CA CYS A 85 -12.53 0.63 -6.87
C CYS A 85 -11.63 -0.31 -7.70
N ILE A 86 -12.18 -1.44 -8.14
CA ILE A 86 -11.48 -2.39 -9.01
C ILE A 86 -11.16 -1.71 -10.34
N THR A 87 -12.12 -0.98 -10.93
CA THR A 87 -11.88 -0.22 -12.17
C THR A 87 -10.75 0.79 -12.00
N ALA A 88 -10.71 1.56 -10.90
CA ALA A 88 -9.63 2.52 -10.65
C ALA A 88 -8.27 1.85 -10.41
N ILE A 89 -8.25 0.61 -9.93
CA ILE A 89 -7.02 -0.16 -9.68
C ILE A 89 -6.47 -0.78 -10.98
N GLU A 90 -7.34 -1.33 -11.80
CA GLU A 90 -6.96 -2.18 -12.94
C GLU A 90 -6.94 -1.44 -14.28
N ASP A 91 -7.93 -0.58 -14.53
CA ASP A 91 -8.12 0.16 -15.79
C ASP A 91 -8.53 1.62 -15.49
N PRO A 92 -7.63 2.39 -14.85
CA PRO A 92 -7.92 3.77 -14.50
C PRO A 92 -8.04 4.65 -15.76
N PRO A 93 -8.92 5.66 -15.74
CA PRO A 93 -8.83 6.77 -16.70
C PRO A 93 -7.54 7.59 -16.49
N ASP A 94 -7.19 8.45 -17.45
CA ASP A 94 -5.95 9.25 -17.41
C ASP A 94 -5.82 10.14 -16.16
N ASP A 95 -6.94 10.61 -15.60
CA ASP A 95 -6.98 11.42 -14.38
C ASP A 95 -7.00 10.58 -13.10
N GLY A 96 -7.02 9.25 -13.22
CA GLY A 96 -7.01 8.29 -12.12
C GLY A 96 -8.31 8.23 -11.32
N MET A 97 -9.40 8.86 -11.77
CA MET A 97 -10.63 8.98 -10.98
C MET A 97 -11.82 8.30 -11.66
N VAL A 98 -12.36 7.29 -10.99
CA VAL A 98 -13.60 6.62 -11.41
C VAL A 98 -14.76 7.15 -10.57
N VAL A 99 -15.69 7.85 -11.23
CA VAL A 99 -16.86 8.45 -10.57
C VAL A 99 -18.14 7.70 -10.98
N ALA A 100 -18.91 7.29 -9.98
CA ALA A 100 -20.30 6.87 -10.10
C ALA A 100 -21.17 7.96 -9.46
N HIS A 101 -21.77 8.82 -10.27
CA HIS A 101 -22.59 9.93 -9.80
C HIS A 101 -23.96 9.45 -9.32
N ASP A 102 -24.53 8.42 -9.95
CA ASP A 102 -25.84 7.89 -9.59
C ASP A 102 -25.98 6.39 -9.87
N LEU A 103 -25.70 5.58 -8.84
CA LEU A 103 -25.84 4.12 -8.84
C LEU A 103 -27.31 3.66 -8.78
N THR A 104 -28.26 4.56 -8.55
CA THR A 104 -29.70 4.25 -8.64
C THR A 104 -30.24 4.45 -10.06
N GLY A 105 -29.53 5.22 -10.88
CA GLY A 105 -29.96 5.66 -12.20
C GLY A 105 -28.89 5.41 -13.26
N ALA A 106 -28.31 6.48 -13.79
CA ALA A 106 -27.50 6.45 -15.00
C ALA A 106 -26.26 5.55 -14.93
N ASP A 107 -25.65 5.39 -13.75
CA ASP A 107 -24.44 4.58 -13.56
C ASP A 107 -24.73 3.13 -13.16
N ALA A 108 -25.97 2.79 -12.81
CA ALA A 108 -26.34 1.45 -12.36
C ALA A 108 -25.95 0.35 -13.37
N GLY A 109 -26.03 0.67 -14.68
CA GLY A 109 -25.69 -0.26 -15.75
C GLY A 109 -24.19 -0.49 -15.95
N ARG A 110 -23.31 0.37 -15.41
CA ARG A 110 -21.85 0.19 -15.49
C ARG A 110 -21.37 -0.93 -14.58
N TRP A 111 -22.06 -1.12 -13.45
CA TRP A 111 -21.79 -2.16 -12.47
C TRP A 111 -23.10 -2.84 -12.02
N PRO A 112 -23.73 -3.65 -12.89
CA PRO A 112 -25.07 -4.19 -12.68
C PRO A 112 -25.19 -5.17 -11.49
N ARG A 113 -24.10 -5.81 -11.05
CA ARG A 113 -24.10 -6.72 -9.89
C ARG A 113 -23.74 -5.98 -8.62
N TYR A 114 -22.85 -4.98 -8.70
CA TYR A 114 -22.39 -4.24 -7.54
C TYR A 114 -23.32 -3.09 -7.12
N ALA A 115 -23.82 -2.30 -8.08
CA ALA A 115 -24.64 -1.11 -7.80
C ALA A 115 -25.87 -1.39 -6.90
N PRO A 116 -26.67 -2.46 -7.11
CA PRO A 116 -27.81 -2.76 -6.24
C PRO A 116 -27.42 -3.03 -4.78
N ILE A 117 -26.22 -3.54 -4.53
CA ILE A 117 -25.71 -3.85 -3.19
C ILE A 117 -25.34 -2.55 -2.47
N VAL A 118 -24.63 -1.65 -3.15
CA VAL A 118 -24.27 -0.32 -2.63
C VAL A 118 -25.52 0.47 -2.26
N VAL A 119 -26.51 0.49 -3.17
CA VAL A 119 -27.81 1.14 -2.97
C VAL A 119 -28.58 0.50 -1.81
N GLY A 120 -28.57 -0.83 -1.70
CA GLY A 120 -29.20 -1.57 -0.60
C GLY A 120 -28.62 -1.26 0.78
N VAL A 121 -27.37 -0.77 0.85
CA VAL A 121 -26.69 -0.33 2.07
C VAL A 121 -26.88 1.17 2.35
N GLY A 122 -27.47 1.91 1.41
CA GLY A 122 -27.87 3.31 1.56
C GLY A 122 -26.98 4.32 0.82
N PHE A 123 -25.94 3.87 0.12
CA PHE A 123 -25.10 4.76 -0.70
C PHE A 123 -25.59 4.80 -2.14
N GLN A 124 -25.55 5.97 -2.76
CA GLN A 124 -26.08 6.21 -4.11
C GLN A 124 -25.02 6.73 -5.07
N ALA A 125 -23.87 7.19 -4.57
CA ALA A 125 -22.71 7.57 -5.38
C ALA A 125 -21.42 7.07 -4.74
N LEU A 126 -20.40 6.88 -5.57
CA LEU A 126 -19.09 6.37 -5.20
C LEU A 126 -18.01 6.96 -6.11
N THR A 127 -16.96 7.51 -5.51
CA THR A 127 -15.77 7.96 -6.21
C THR A 127 -14.57 7.15 -5.75
N SER A 128 -13.84 6.55 -6.68
CA SER A 128 -12.59 5.83 -6.42
C SER A 128 -11.44 6.54 -7.12
N ILE A 129 -10.44 6.97 -6.34
CA ILE A 129 -9.25 7.65 -6.83
C ILE A 129 -8.06 6.70 -6.73
N GLN A 130 -7.39 6.44 -7.84
CA GLN A 130 -6.20 5.59 -7.88
C GLN A 130 -5.08 6.17 -7.00
N LEU A 131 -4.44 5.29 -6.22
CA LEU A 131 -3.29 5.61 -5.35
C LEU A 131 -1.97 5.04 -5.87
N SER A 132 -2.04 4.31 -6.98
CA SER A 132 -0.92 3.61 -7.58
C SER A 132 0.07 4.58 -8.24
N THR A 133 1.33 4.19 -8.21
CA THR A 133 2.42 4.74 -9.04
C THR A 133 3.15 3.57 -9.68
N ASP A 134 3.69 3.73 -10.89
CA ASP A 134 4.31 2.66 -11.68
C ASP A 134 5.15 1.67 -10.84
N GLY A 135 4.72 0.40 -10.84
CA GLY A 135 5.57 -0.75 -10.53
C GLY A 135 5.58 -1.33 -9.11
N GLY A 136 4.61 -1.02 -8.24
CA GLY A 136 4.64 -1.58 -6.87
C GLY A 136 3.30 -1.86 -6.21
N MET A 137 2.60 -0.80 -5.82
CA MET A 137 1.36 -0.91 -5.05
C MET A 137 0.18 -0.45 -5.88
N HIS A 138 -0.85 -1.30 -5.95
CA HIS A 138 -2.13 -0.94 -6.54
C HIS A 138 -3.12 -0.63 -5.42
N GLY A 139 -3.75 0.54 -5.46
CA GLY A 139 -4.73 0.91 -4.45
C GLY A 139 -5.64 2.04 -4.90
N ALA A 140 -6.67 2.28 -4.10
CA ALA A 140 -7.63 3.36 -4.34
C ALA A 140 -8.12 3.99 -3.04
N LEU A 141 -8.34 5.30 -3.04
CA LEU A 141 -9.15 6.00 -2.04
C LEU A 141 -10.60 5.93 -2.50
N ASN A 142 -11.50 5.39 -1.68
CA ASN A 142 -12.92 5.25 -2.01
C ASN A 142 -13.73 6.19 -1.13
N LEU A 143 -14.60 6.99 -1.74
CA LEU A 143 -15.47 7.95 -1.08
C LEU A 143 -16.92 7.68 -1.48
N TYR A 144 -17.78 7.51 -0.48
CA TYR A 144 -19.18 7.10 -0.63
C TYR A 144 -20.11 8.23 -0.23
N SER A 145 -21.22 8.36 -0.95
CA SER A 145 -22.26 9.37 -0.69
C SER A 145 -23.64 8.72 -0.63
N GLU A 146 -24.47 9.15 0.32
CA GLU A 146 -25.85 8.68 0.51
C GLU A 146 -26.83 9.29 -0.50
N ALA A 147 -26.42 10.37 -1.17
CA ALA A 147 -27.19 11.03 -2.23
C ALA A 147 -26.52 10.89 -3.60
N PRO A 148 -27.31 10.79 -4.69
CA PRO A 148 -26.78 10.83 -6.04
C PRO A 148 -26.34 12.26 -6.38
N ASN A 149 -25.36 12.39 -7.26
CA ASN A 149 -24.79 13.66 -7.71
C ASN A 149 -24.28 14.55 -6.55
N ALA A 150 -23.86 13.93 -5.45
CA ALA A 150 -23.42 14.64 -4.25
C ALA A 150 -22.04 15.32 -4.41
N LEU A 151 -21.18 14.78 -5.28
CA LEU A 151 -19.87 15.35 -5.58
C LEU A 151 -19.95 16.22 -6.84
N ASP A 152 -19.85 17.53 -6.65
CA ASP A 152 -19.64 18.49 -7.74
C ASP A 152 -18.15 18.55 -8.15
N GLU A 153 -17.81 19.36 -9.16
CA GLU A 153 -16.43 19.51 -9.64
C GLU A 153 -15.45 19.96 -8.55
N HIS A 154 -15.91 20.78 -7.60
CA HIS A 154 -15.07 21.23 -6.50
C HIS A 154 -14.80 20.08 -5.53
N ALA A 155 -15.84 19.31 -5.14
CA ALA A 155 -15.70 18.13 -4.32
C ALA A 155 -14.78 17.08 -4.95
N LEU A 156 -14.91 16.85 -6.26
CA LEU A 156 -14.02 15.94 -7.01
C LEU A 156 -12.57 16.44 -7.03
N THR A 157 -12.36 17.75 -7.17
CA THR A 157 -11.01 18.35 -7.07
C THR A 157 -10.40 18.09 -5.68
N LEU A 158 -11.17 18.27 -4.61
CA LEU A 158 -10.73 17.97 -3.25
C LEU A 158 -10.42 16.48 -3.08
N ALA A 159 -11.29 15.60 -3.59
CA ALA A 159 -11.10 14.16 -3.56
C ALA A 159 -9.79 13.73 -4.24
N GLY A 160 -9.50 14.28 -5.42
CA GLY A 160 -8.24 14.06 -6.14
C GLY A 160 -7.02 14.53 -5.33
N LEU A 161 -7.11 15.66 -4.63
CA LEU A 161 -6.02 16.14 -3.77
C LEU A 161 -5.74 15.19 -2.60
N PHE A 162 -6.79 14.70 -1.91
CA PHE A 162 -6.62 13.69 -0.86
C PHE A 162 -6.06 12.38 -1.40
N GLY A 163 -6.52 11.94 -2.59
CA GLY A 163 -5.97 10.79 -3.29
C GLY A 163 -4.48 10.94 -3.58
N LEU A 164 -4.06 12.07 -4.15
CA LEU A 164 -2.65 12.36 -4.42
C LEU A 164 -1.80 12.33 -3.15
N GLN A 165 -2.32 12.83 -2.02
CA GLN A 165 -1.60 12.78 -0.76
C GLN A 165 -1.38 11.36 -0.25
N ALA A 166 -2.43 10.54 -0.28
CA ALA A 166 -2.33 9.13 0.09
C ALA A 166 -1.34 8.40 -0.84
N ALA A 167 -1.41 8.65 -2.15
CA ALA A 167 -0.49 8.07 -3.14
C ALA A 167 0.98 8.42 -2.85
N LEU A 168 1.28 9.69 -2.55
CA LEU A 168 2.65 10.14 -2.23
C LEU A 168 3.19 9.51 -0.94
N LEU A 169 2.36 9.36 0.09
CA LEU A 169 2.72 8.66 1.33
C LEU A 169 3.08 7.20 1.09
N LEU A 170 2.25 6.52 0.32
CA LEU A 170 2.44 5.11 -0.03
C LEU A 170 3.69 4.93 -0.89
N TYR A 171 3.89 5.78 -1.90
CA TYR A 171 5.07 5.77 -2.75
C TYR A 171 6.37 6.02 -1.97
N GLY A 172 6.40 7.06 -1.13
CA GLY A 172 7.58 7.39 -0.32
C GLY A 172 7.96 6.24 0.61
N THR A 173 6.97 5.55 1.17
CA THR A 173 7.19 4.37 2.01
C THR A 173 7.76 3.20 1.21
N GLU A 174 7.20 2.88 0.04
CA GLU A 174 7.71 1.75 -0.74
C GLU A 174 9.13 2.02 -1.23
N GLN A 175 9.45 3.26 -1.62
CA GLN A 175 10.80 3.65 -2.00
C GLN A 175 11.79 3.52 -0.83
N ALA A 176 11.38 3.90 0.39
CA ALA A 176 12.18 3.70 1.59
C ALA A 176 12.38 2.21 1.90
N ARG A 177 11.32 1.38 1.78
CA ARG A 177 11.42 -0.08 1.95
C ARG A 177 12.35 -0.71 0.92
N HIS A 178 12.28 -0.28 -0.34
CA HIS A 178 13.15 -0.79 -1.39
C HIS A 178 14.62 -0.47 -1.12
N LEU A 179 14.92 0.76 -0.69
CA LEU A 179 16.27 1.15 -0.29
C LEU A 179 16.76 0.34 0.91
N GLN A 180 15.91 0.15 1.93
CA GLN A 180 16.26 -0.65 3.11
C GLN A 180 16.54 -2.11 2.72
N ARG A 181 15.68 -2.74 1.90
CA ARG A 181 15.89 -4.10 1.38
C ARG A 181 17.22 -4.22 0.64
N ALA A 182 17.61 -3.20 -0.13
CA ALA A 182 18.88 -3.19 -0.85
C ALA A 182 20.08 -3.11 0.10
N VAL A 183 19.99 -2.30 1.16
CA VAL A 183 21.01 -2.22 2.22
C VAL A 183 21.11 -3.55 2.97
N ASP A 184 19.99 -4.11 3.43
CA ASP A 184 19.96 -5.37 4.17
C ASP A 184 20.52 -6.52 3.33
N SER A 185 20.20 -6.56 2.03
CA SER A 185 20.74 -7.56 1.08
C SER A 185 22.25 -7.41 0.93
N ARG A 186 22.76 -6.19 0.85
CA ARG A 186 24.21 -5.92 0.75
C ARG A 186 24.93 -6.37 2.02
N ASP A 187 24.40 -6.07 3.19
CA ASP A 187 24.97 -6.47 4.48
C ASP A 187 24.97 -7.99 4.63
N LEU A 188 23.85 -8.64 4.29
CA LEU A 188 23.70 -10.09 4.32
C LEU A 188 24.71 -10.80 3.42
N ILE A 189 24.84 -10.35 2.17
CA ILE A 189 25.80 -10.88 1.19
C ILE A 189 27.23 -10.61 1.67
N GLY A 190 27.51 -9.43 2.23
CA GLY A 190 28.81 -9.08 2.79
C GLY A 190 29.25 -10.04 3.91
N ARG A 191 28.36 -10.35 4.86
CA ARG A 191 28.63 -11.32 5.93
C ARG A 191 28.90 -12.72 5.39
N ALA A 192 28.07 -13.18 4.45
CA ALA A 192 28.23 -14.48 3.82
C ALA A 192 29.56 -14.59 3.06
N LYS A 193 29.96 -13.53 2.33
CA LYS A 193 31.28 -13.47 1.68
C LYS A 193 32.41 -13.56 2.70
N GLY A 194 32.33 -12.83 3.81
CA GLY A 194 33.33 -12.91 4.89
C GLY A 194 33.52 -14.33 5.43
N ILE A 195 32.42 -15.07 5.65
CA ILE A 195 32.45 -16.49 6.05
C ILE A 195 33.18 -17.35 5.01
N LEU A 196 32.85 -17.17 3.72
CA LEU A 196 33.46 -17.96 2.65
C LEU A 196 34.94 -17.63 2.46
N MET A 197 35.30 -16.34 2.53
CA MET A 197 36.68 -15.88 2.47
C MET A 197 37.50 -16.51 3.60
N GLU A 198 36.98 -16.51 4.82
CA GLU A 198 37.69 -17.11 5.96
C GLU A 198 37.82 -18.63 5.83
N ARG A 199 36.76 -19.32 5.41
CA ARG A 199 36.71 -20.79 5.38
C ARG A 199 37.45 -21.40 4.19
N PHE A 200 37.36 -20.76 3.02
CA PHE A 200 37.92 -21.27 1.77
C PHE A 200 39.17 -20.51 1.30
N LYS A 201 39.61 -19.50 2.07
CA LYS A 201 40.79 -18.68 1.78
C LYS A 201 40.76 -18.08 0.37
N VAL A 202 39.58 -17.64 -0.04
CA VAL A 202 39.34 -16.95 -1.33
C VAL A 202 39.23 -15.44 -1.11
N ASP A 203 39.44 -14.68 -2.18
CA ASP A 203 39.20 -13.25 -2.20
C ASP A 203 37.70 -12.91 -2.29
N ASP A 204 37.39 -11.62 -2.15
CA ASP A 204 36.02 -11.08 -2.18
C ASP A 204 35.26 -11.49 -3.46
N HIS A 205 35.92 -11.42 -4.62
CA HIS A 205 35.35 -11.84 -5.90
C HIS A 205 35.10 -13.35 -5.96
N GLY A 206 36.04 -14.16 -5.46
CA GLY A 206 35.91 -15.61 -5.36
C GLY A 206 34.73 -16.02 -4.49
N ALA A 207 34.58 -15.41 -3.31
CA ALA A 207 33.46 -15.66 -2.41
C ALA A 207 32.11 -15.30 -3.04
N PHE A 208 32.01 -14.16 -3.76
CA PHE A 208 30.78 -13.81 -4.46
C PHE A 208 30.44 -14.80 -5.58
N ARG A 209 31.43 -15.24 -6.37
CA ARG A 209 31.21 -16.28 -7.41
C ARG A 209 30.68 -17.58 -6.80
N MET A 210 31.12 -17.95 -5.60
CA MET A 210 30.62 -19.14 -4.92
C MET A 210 29.14 -18.99 -4.53
N LEU A 211 28.72 -17.82 -4.03
CA LEU A 211 27.30 -17.54 -3.75
C LEU A 211 26.45 -17.59 -5.03
N VAL A 212 26.92 -16.98 -6.12
CA VAL A 212 26.24 -16.99 -7.42
C VAL A 212 26.13 -18.42 -7.97
N LYS A 213 27.21 -19.19 -7.93
CA LYS A 213 27.21 -20.59 -8.37
C LYS A 213 26.22 -21.41 -7.55
N SER A 214 26.23 -21.27 -6.22
CA SER A 214 25.27 -21.97 -5.35
C SER A 214 23.83 -21.57 -5.66
N SER A 215 23.56 -20.29 -5.91
CA SER A 215 22.24 -19.78 -6.32
C SER A 215 21.77 -20.42 -7.63
N GLN A 216 22.66 -20.54 -8.62
CA GLN A 216 22.36 -21.19 -9.90
C GLN A 216 22.12 -22.69 -9.73
N ASP A 217 22.97 -23.38 -8.98
CA ASP A 217 22.89 -24.83 -8.76
C ASP A 217 21.61 -25.22 -7.98
N THR A 218 21.07 -24.31 -7.15
CA THR A 218 19.89 -24.56 -6.31
C THR A 218 18.62 -23.82 -6.77
N ASN A 219 18.73 -22.96 -7.78
CA ASN A 219 17.65 -22.13 -8.30
C ASN A 219 16.91 -21.27 -7.24
N ILE A 220 17.64 -20.74 -6.26
CA ILE A 220 17.14 -19.78 -5.27
C ILE A 220 17.93 -18.47 -5.36
N LYS A 221 17.42 -17.37 -4.79
CA LYS A 221 18.08 -16.06 -4.89
C LYS A 221 19.40 -16.06 -4.13
N VAL A 222 20.38 -15.28 -4.62
CA VAL A 222 21.70 -15.12 -3.96
C VAL A 222 21.57 -14.63 -2.51
N THR A 223 20.58 -13.79 -2.23
CA THR A 223 20.24 -13.35 -0.86
C THR A 223 19.85 -14.54 0.02
N ASP A 224 19.06 -15.47 -0.49
CA ASP A 224 18.58 -16.63 0.29
C ASP A 224 19.72 -17.60 0.59
N VAL A 225 20.64 -17.80 -0.37
CA VAL A 225 21.89 -18.55 -0.16
C VAL A 225 22.76 -17.90 0.93
N ALA A 226 22.91 -16.57 0.87
CA ALA A 226 23.67 -15.83 1.87
C ALA A 226 23.04 -15.92 3.27
N GLN A 227 21.71 -15.85 3.37
CA GLN A 227 20.97 -16.03 4.61
C GLN A 227 21.21 -17.43 5.19
N TRP A 228 21.01 -18.46 4.37
CA TRP A 228 21.26 -19.85 4.77
C TRP A 228 22.68 -20.04 5.31
N LEU A 229 23.69 -19.48 4.64
CA LEU A 229 25.08 -19.60 5.08
C LEU A 229 25.31 -18.92 6.44
N ASN A 230 24.77 -17.73 6.64
CA ASN A 230 24.87 -17.00 7.90
C ASN A 230 24.22 -17.78 9.07
N ASP A 231 23.06 -18.40 8.84
CA ASP A 231 22.32 -19.14 9.87
C ASP A 231 23.03 -20.44 10.30
N ASN A 232 23.66 -21.13 9.34
CA ASN A 232 24.37 -22.39 9.58
C ASN A 232 25.71 -22.21 10.30
N VAL A 233 26.36 -21.06 10.16
CA VAL A 233 27.56 -20.72 10.96
C VAL A 233 27.18 -20.44 12.41
N THR A 234 26.08 -19.72 12.64
CA THR A 234 25.61 -19.35 13.98
C THR A 234 25.17 -20.59 14.77
N SER A 235 24.51 -21.55 14.11
CA SER A 235 24.10 -22.83 14.71
C SER A 235 25.29 -23.75 15.05
N SER A 236 26.34 -23.75 14.22
CA SER A 236 27.56 -24.52 14.45
C SER A 236 28.42 -23.98 15.60
N ALA A 237 28.31 -22.68 15.91
CA ALA A 237 28.98 -22.05 17.04
C ALA A 237 28.30 -22.40 18.38
N HIS A 238 26.97 -22.51 18.42
CA HIS A 238 26.21 -22.84 19.63
C HIS A 238 26.45 -24.29 20.10
N GLN A 239 26.60 -25.24 19.17
CA GLN A 239 26.90 -26.66 19.49
C GLN A 239 28.30 -26.91 20.05
N ARG A 240 29.26 -25.98 19.90
CA ARG A 240 30.63 -26.13 20.43
C ARG A 240 30.77 -25.74 21.91
N THR A 241 29.70 -25.29 22.57
CA THR A 241 29.75 -24.76 23.95
C THR A 241 29.23 -25.71 25.04
N HIS A 242 28.79 -26.92 24.70
CA HIS A 242 28.54 -27.97 25.69
C HIS A 242 29.75 -28.91 25.80
N PRO A 243 30.53 -28.87 26.90
CA PRO A 243 31.47 -29.94 27.18
C PRO A 243 30.67 -31.22 27.45
N PRO A 244 31.14 -32.41 27.02
CA PRO A 244 30.53 -33.65 27.45
C PRO A 244 30.66 -33.75 28.97
N GLY A 245 29.50 -33.81 29.65
CA GLY A 245 29.43 -34.10 31.07
C GLY A 245 29.97 -35.49 31.35
N THR A 246 30.97 -35.53 32.22
CA THR A 246 31.30 -36.57 33.22
C THR A 246 31.30 -38.05 32.81
N PHE A 247 32.44 -38.69 33.06
CA PHE A 247 32.47 -39.86 33.93
C PHE A 247 33.25 -39.50 35.20
#